data_AF-A0A1I0ZQN9-F1
#
_entry.id   AF-A0A1I0ZQN9-F1
#
_cell.length_a   1.000
_cell.length_b   1.000
_cell.length_c   1.000
_cell.angle_alpha   90.00
_cell.angle_beta   90.00
_cell.angle_gamma   90.00
#
_symmetry.space_group_name_H-M   'P 1'
#
loop_
_entity.id
_entity.type
_entity.pdbx_description
1 polymer ?
#
loop_
_entity_poly.entity_id
_entity_poly.type
_entity_poly.pdbx_seq_one_letter_code
_entity_poly.pdbx_strand_id
1 'polypeptide(L)'
;MVAGSDHGTTDGTDGADGTTDGTTRRALVVRGGWDGHQPEAATDLFIPFLREEGFTVDVETDNEVYADADRMAATDLVLQCVTMSEISGPALAGLRAAVEAGTGLAGWHGGIADSYRASSDYLQLVGGQFATHPGREPGQRHGDASDNFLRHTVEFTALGKEHPVTAGLPDVELETEQYWVLHDDLIDVLATTTHPVQPWHPWHRPIVSPAVWTRSWGARARLRRHARALARRARPARDPDRRREGAAVGEPHAVGVVGLGVILEQYLVTLADHPGVRLAAVADLDPERARAVAARVPGARPCTVAELMTDDEVATVLDLTTPSAHADVALACSAAGKDHYGEKPLAATWEDAQRVVAAAAAAGTRVGCAPDTVLGTGVQTARAAVDAGRIGRPTAAVATWISPGHEAWHPQPDFYYRAGGGPLLDMGPYYLTSLVHLLGPVVAVTGTAAMLRTTRTIASGPRAGEVIPVEVATHVAGTLEHADGVVSTVTMSFDGARTRARPIEVHGEEGSLAVPDPNTFAGDVELFARSSGEWEVLPPSAGFVDAGRGVGLLEMVGAAGLGAAPEEPRAGGAVALHVTELMTGLLRSADEGRRITLTTAPDRPAPLPLVPSTTWRSSRA
;
A
#
# COMPACT_ATOMS: atom_id res chain seq x y z
N MET A 1 34.22 -30.48 -45.67
CA MET A 1 35.13 -31.59 -45.32
C MET A 1 34.31 -32.58 -44.51
N VAL A 2 34.38 -33.86 -44.87
CA VAL A 2 33.44 -34.94 -44.51
C VAL A 2 33.72 -35.54 -43.12
N ALA A 3 32.68 -36.18 -42.56
CA ALA A 3 32.64 -37.30 -41.59
C ALA A 3 32.18 -36.91 -40.16
N GLY A 4 31.21 -37.58 -39.53
CA GLY A 4 30.39 -38.72 -39.93
C GLY A 4 29.64 -39.32 -38.72
N SER A 5 28.44 -39.88 -39.00
CA SER A 5 27.81 -41.11 -38.45
C SER A 5 27.70 -41.33 -36.93
N ASP A 6 26.69 -41.98 -36.36
CA ASP A 6 25.30 -42.35 -36.69
C ASP A 6 24.80 -43.22 -35.49
N HIS A 7 23.48 -43.34 -35.36
CA HIS A 7 22.69 -44.38 -34.67
C HIS A 7 22.23 -44.20 -33.21
N GLY A 8 20.89 -44.19 -33.09
CA GLY A 8 20.16 -44.48 -31.86
C GLY A 8 18.64 -44.24 -31.97
N THR A 9 17.94 -44.91 -32.89
CA THR A 9 16.47 -44.96 -32.93
C THR A 9 15.91 -45.97 -31.93
N THR A 10 14.98 -45.52 -31.08
CA THR A 10 13.88 -46.36 -30.56
C THR A 10 12.60 -45.54 -30.54
N ASP A 11 11.61 -46.08 -31.25
CA ASP A 11 10.24 -45.60 -31.40
C ASP A 11 9.45 -45.75 -30.09
N GLY A 12 8.50 -44.85 -29.85
CA GLY A 12 7.67 -44.81 -28.65
C GLY A 12 6.61 -43.72 -28.74
N THR A 13 5.53 -44.03 -29.44
CA THR A 13 4.29 -43.27 -29.58
C THR A 13 3.56 -43.11 -28.25
N ASP A 14 3.20 -41.87 -27.89
CA ASP A 14 1.82 -41.41 -27.62
C ASP A 14 1.80 -40.16 -26.73
N GLY A 15 0.99 -39.17 -27.14
CA GLY A 15 0.67 -38.01 -26.33
C GLY A 15 0.63 -36.69 -27.09
N ALA A 16 -0.07 -36.65 -28.23
CA ALA A 16 -0.53 -35.39 -28.80
C ALA A 16 -1.63 -34.81 -27.90
N ASP A 17 -1.42 -33.61 -27.39
CA ASP A 17 -2.52 -32.67 -27.12
C ASP A 17 -1.99 -31.23 -27.30
N GLY A 18 -1.66 -30.91 -28.54
CA GLY A 18 -1.41 -29.55 -29.02
C GLY A 18 -2.70 -28.99 -29.59
N THR A 19 -3.56 -28.42 -28.74
CA THR A 19 -4.67 -27.58 -29.19
C THR A 19 -4.14 -26.18 -29.51
N THR A 20 -3.58 -25.98 -30.70
CA THR A 20 -3.46 -24.64 -31.30
C THR A 20 -4.72 -24.37 -32.10
N ASP A 21 -5.64 -23.61 -31.51
CA ASP A 21 -6.74 -23.00 -32.24
C ASP A 21 -6.15 -22.01 -33.26
N GLY A 22 -6.45 -22.23 -34.54
CA GLY A 22 -5.74 -21.66 -35.69
C GLY A 22 -6.20 -20.27 -36.08
N THR A 23 -6.15 -19.29 -35.18
CA THR A 23 -6.29 -17.88 -35.56
C THR A 23 -4.91 -17.27 -35.84
N THR A 24 -4.64 -17.01 -37.11
CA THR A 24 -3.41 -16.31 -37.52
C THR A 24 -3.43 -14.89 -36.97
N ARG A 25 -2.47 -14.54 -36.09
CA ARG A 25 -2.36 -13.19 -35.53
C ARG A 25 -1.95 -12.18 -36.60
N ARG A 26 -2.50 -10.96 -36.58
CA ARG A 26 -2.22 -9.92 -37.56
C ARG A 26 -1.57 -8.69 -36.93
N ALA A 27 -0.46 -8.25 -37.51
CA ALA A 27 0.21 -7.01 -37.17
C ALA A 27 0.08 -5.99 -38.32
N LEU A 28 -0.34 -4.77 -37.99
CA LEU A 28 -0.35 -3.64 -38.89
C LEU A 28 0.83 -2.74 -38.57
N VAL A 29 1.80 -2.66 -39.48
CA VAL A 29 2.92 -1.73 -39.39
C VAL A 29 2.54 -0.44 -40.11
N VAL A 30 2.43 0.67 -39.38
CA VAL A 30 2.14 1.98 -39.96
C VAL A 30 3.39 2.84 -39.87
N ARG A 31 3.92 3.29 -41.00
CA ARG A 31 5.21 3.96 -41.09
C ARG A 31 5.15 5.22 -41.94
N GLY A 32 5.82 6.29 -41.51
CA GLY A 32 5.86 7.54 -42.28
C GLY A 32 6.39 8.70 -41.45
N GLY A 33 6.16 9.92 -41.95
CA GLY A 33 6.61 11.14 -41.28
C GLY A 33 7.94 11.68 -41.81
N TRP A 34 8.77 12.21 -40.92
CA TRP A 34 10.04 12.83 -41.29
C TRP A 34 11.12 11.81 -41.69
N ASP A 35 11.67 11.96 -42.89
CA ASP A 35 12.69 11.06 -43.47
C ASP A 35 13.96 10.92 -42.62
N GLY A 36 14.30 11.94 -41.80
CA GLY A 36 15.45 11.90 -40.91
C GLY A 36 15.36 10.80 -39.85
N HIS A 37 14.16 10.37 -39.48
CA HIS A 37 13.92 9.23 -38.59
C HIS A 37 13.87 7.88 -39.33
N GLN A 38 14.06 7.87 -40.64
CA GLN A 38 14.16 6.67 -41.49
C GLN A 38 13.07 5.61 -41.20
N PRO A 39 11.77 5.99 -41.27
CA PRO A 39 10.68 5.12 -40.82
C PRO A 39 10.61 3.76 -41.55
N GLU A 40 10.99 3.72 -42.84
CA GLU A 40 11.08 2.46 -43.59
C GLU A 40 12.19 1.55 -43.05
N ALA A 41 13.43 2.05 -43.01
CA ALA A 41 14.56 1.27 -42.52
C ALA A 41 14.36 0.81 -41.08
N ALA A 42 13.80 1.68 -40.22
CA ALA A 42 13.53 1.35 -38.83
C ALA A 42 12.51 0.21 -38.69
N THR A 43 11.41 0.24 -39.46
CA THR A 43 10.38 -0.81 -39.41
C THR A 43 10.81 -2.11 -40.08
N ASP A 44 11.62 -2.05 -41.14
CA ASP A 44 12.14 -3.23 -41.84
C ASP A 44 13.03 -4.11 -40.93
N LEU A 45 13.60 -3.55 -39.86
CA LEU A 45 14.33 -4.32 -38.83
C LEU A 45 13.41 -5.22 -37.98
N PHE A 46 12.15 -4.86 -37.80
CA PHE A 46 11.21 -5.56 -36.92
C PHE A 46 10.23 -6.47 -37.66
N ILE A 47 9.95 -6.20 -38.94
CA ILE A 47 9.02 -7.00 -39.75
C ILE A 47 9.42 -8.50 -39.81
N PRO A 48 10.70 -8.88 -40.01
CA PRO A 48 11.11 -10.28 -40.00
C PRO A 48 10.81 -10.97 -38.67
N PHE A 49 11.14 -10.31 -37.55
CA PHE A 49 10.86 -10.81 -36.20
C PHE A 49 9.36 -11.04 -35.97
N LEU A 50 8.50 -10.11 -36.37
CA LEU A 50 7.05 -10.28 -36.25
C LEU A 50 6.55 -11.51 -37.02
N ARG A 51 7.08 -11.75 -38.23
CA ARG A 51 6.72 -12.92 -39.04
C ARG A 51 7.20 -14.22 -38.42
N GLU A 52 8.41 -14.24 -37.85
CA GLU A 52 8.96 -15.38 -37.11
C GLU A 52 8.12 -15.73 -35.88
N GLU A 53 7.59 -14.72 -35.18
CA GLU A 53 6.64 -14.86 -34.07
C GLU A 53 5.20 -15.20 -34.52
N GLY A 54 5.01 -15.53 -35.80
CA GLY A 54 3.74 -16.03 -36.33
C GLY A 54 2.68 -14.96 -36.63
N PHE A 55 3.08 -13.69 -36.79
CA PHE A 55 2.18 -12.65 -37.30
C PHE A 55 2.14 -12.65 -38.83
N THR A 56 0.93 -12.49 -39.39
CA THR A 56 0.78 -11.91 -40.73
C THR A 56 0.97 -10.41 -40.62
N VAL A 57 1.86 -9.85 -41.44
CA VAL A 57 2.26 -8.43 -41.34
C VAL A 57 1.82 -7.66 -42.58
N ASP A 58 0.95 -6.67 -42.37
CA ASP A 58 0.57 -5.66 -43.36
C ASP A 58 1.35 -4.37 -43.09
N VAL A 59 1.81 -3.69 -44.14
CA VAL A 59 2.58 -2.44 -44.04
C VAL A 59 1.81 -1.32 -44.72
N GLU A 60 1.63 -0.20 -44.03
CA GLU A 60 0.94 0.99 -44.54
C GLU A 60 1.78 2.24 -44.36
N THR A 61 1.73 3.12 -45.36
CA THR A 61 2.45 4.40 -45.36
C THR A 61 1.56 5.59 -45.01
N ASP A 62 0.25 5.36 -44.89
CA ASP A 62 -0.76 6.37 -44.58
C ASP A 62 -1.44 6.01 -43.25
N ASN A 63 -1.51 6.96 -42.33
CA ASN A 63 -2.15 6.78 -41.02
C ASN A 63 -3.68 6.85 -41.10
N GLU A 64 -4.26 7.23 -42.23
CA GLU A 64 -5.71 7.14 -42.46
C GLU A 64 -6.22 5.69 -42.47
N VAL A 65 -5.33 4.69 -42.57
CA VAL A 65 -5.70 3.29 -42.37
C VAL A 65 -6.40 3.06 -41.02
N TYR A 66 -6.09 3.86 -40.00
CA TYR A 66 -6.74 3.74 -38.69
C TYR A 66 -8.23 4.07 -38.72
N ALA A 67 -8.72 4.77 -39.74
CA ALA A 67 -10.15 5.06 -39.91
C ALA A 67 -10.93 3.85 -40.47
N ASP A 68 -10.26 2.83 -41.01
CA ASP A 68 -10.89 1.60 -41.49
C ASP A 68 -11.22 0.67 -40.31
N ALA A 69 -12.47 0.71 -39.88
CA ALA A 69 -12.94 -0.03 -38.71
C ALA A 69 -12.80 -1.56 -38.86
N ASP A 70 -13.04 -2.11 -40.07
CA ASP A 70 -12.94 -3.54 -40.30
C ASP A 70 -11.47 -4.00 -40.23
N ARG A 71 -10.58 -3.19 -40.79
CA ARG A 71 -9.14 -3.45 -40.73
C ARG A 71 -8.59 -3.35 -39.32
N MET A 72 -9.02 -2.35 -38.56
CA MET A 72 -8.61 -2.18 -37.17
C MET A 72 -9.18 -3.27 -36.25
N ALA A 73 -10.41 -3.72 -36.49
CA ALA A 73 -11.01 -4.83 -35.73
C ALA A 73 -10.32 -6.18 -35.99
N ALA A 74 -9.72 -6.36 -37.17
CA ALA A 74 -8.97 -7.57 -37.53
C ALA A 74 -7.48 -7.51 -37.12
N THR A 75 -7.02 -6.41 -36.52
CA THR A 75 -5.60 -6.20 -36.16
C THR A 75 -5.37 -6.55 -34.69
N ASP A 76 -4.40 -7.41 -34.40
CA ASP A 76 -4.01 -7.76 -33.02
C ASP A 76 -2.95 -6.81 -32.45
N LEU A 77 -2.08 -6.28 -33.32
CA LEU A 77 -0.97 -5.40 -32.96
C LEU A 77 -0.79 -4.29 -34.02
N VAL A 78 -0.80 -3.05 -33.58
CA VAL A 78 -0.28 -1.92 -34.37
C VAL A 78 1.15 -1.66 -33.94
N LEU A 79 2.09 -1.76 -34.89
CA LEU A 79 3.47 -1.29 -34.72
C LEU A 79 3.62 0.04 -35.46
N GLN A 80 3.73 1.14 -34.73
CA GLN A 80 3.75 2.47 -35.32
C GLN A 80 5.16 3.07 -35.36
N CYS A 81 5.51 3.59 -36.52
CA CYS A 81 6.66 4.46 -36.75
C CYS A 81 6.25 5.67 -37.60
N VAL A 82 5.43 6.56 -37.03
CA VAL A 82 4.93 7.76 -37.74
C VAL A 82 5.43 9.00 -37.02
N THR A 83 6.40 9.69 -37.61
CA THR A 83 7.12 10.76 -36.90
C THR A 83 6.64 12.15 -37.33
N MET A 84 6.62 13.14 -36.43
CA MET A 84 6.30 14.55 -36.74
C MET A 84 5.07 14.79 -37.64
N SER A 85 4.04 13.94 -37.52
CA SER A 85 2.85 13.97 -38.40
C SER A 85 1.60 14.38 -37.65
N GLU A 86 0.53 14.70 -38.40
CA GLU A 86 -0.82 14.93 -37.90
C GLU A 86 -1.70 13.69 -38.10
N ILE A 87 -2.82 13.61 -37.38
CA ILE A 87 -3.82 12.53 -37.50
C ILE A 87 -5.21 13.16 -37.63
N SER A 88 -6.05 12.63 -38.53
CA SER A 88 -7.43 13.06 -38.63
C SER A 88 -8.27 12.58 -37.44
N GLY A 89 -9.41 13.24 -37.22
CA GLY A 89 -10.38 12.82 -36.19
C GLY A 89 -10.85 11.37 -36.36
N PRO A 90 -11.27 10.93 -37.57
CA PRO A 90 -11.66 9.55 -37.83
C PRO A 90 -10.54 8.53 -37.56
N ALA A 91 -9.32 8.79 -38.04
CA ALA A 91 -8.18 7.90 -37.82
C ALA A 91 -7.86 7.76 -36.32
N LEU A 92 -7.86 8.87 -35.57
CA LEU A 92 -7.64 8.84 -34.12
C LEU A 92 -8.73 8.08 -33.38
N ALA A 93 -9.99 8.28 -33.74
CA ALA A 93 -11.12 7.59 -33.13
C ALA A 93 -11.03 6.07 -33.38
N GLY A 94 -10.69 5.66 -34.60
CA GLY A 94 -10.52 4.25 -34.96
C GLY A 94 -9.36 3.59 -34.23
N LEU A 95 -8.19 4.24 -34.15
CA LEU A 95 -7.05 3.74 -33.39
C LEU A 95 -7.38 3.56 -31.90
N ARG A 96 -8.03 4.56 -31.27
CA ARG A 96 -8.45 4.47 -29.87
C ARG A 96 -9.44 3.33 -29.65
N ALA A 97 -10.45 3.21 -30.50
CA ALA A 97 -11.44 2.14 -30.40
C ALA A 97 -10.80 0.76 -30.50
N ALA A 98 -9.82 0.59 -31.41
CA ALA A 98 -9.09 -0.67 -31.58
C ALA A 98 -8.28 -1.03 -30.33
N VAL A 99 -7.53 -0.08 -29.76
CA VAL A 99 -6.76 -0.31 -28.52
C VAL A 99 -7.70 -0.58 -27.35
N GLU A 100 -8.83 0.12 -27.27
CA GLU A 100 -9.84 -0.10 -26.22
C GLU A 100 -10.46 -1.51 -26.29
N ALA A 101 -10.66 -2.02 -27.50
CA ALA A 101 -11.12 -3.38 -27.80
C ALA A 101 -10.05 -4.46 -27.55
N GLY A 102 -8.78 -4.07 -27.38
CA GLY A 102 -7.69 -4.97 -26.97
C GLY A 102 -6.58 -5.16 -27.99
N THR A 103 -6.55 -4.38 -29.07
CA THR A 103 -5.43 -4.29 -30.01
C THR A 103 -4.20 -3.74 -29.28
N GLY A 104 -3.06 -4.41 -29.41
CA GLY A 104 -1.78 -3.89 -28.89
C GLY A 104 -1.34 -2.67 -29.70
N LEU A 105 -0.76 -1.67 -29.03
CA LEU A 105 -0.08 -0.55 -29.69
C LEU A 105 1.36 -0.51 -29.19
N ALA A 106 2.31 -0.60 -30.11
CA ALA A 106 3.74 -0.59 -29.83
C ALA A 106 4.49 0.30 -30.82
N GLY A 107 5.67 0.76 -30.40
CA GLY A 107 6.60 1.51 -31.23
C GLY A 107 7.70 2.09 -30.36
N TRP A 108 8.55 2.91 -30.97
CA TRP A 108 9.68 3.55 -30.31
C TRP A 108 9.52 5.06 -30.35
N HIS A 109 10.45 5.74 -29.66
CA HIS A 109 10.39 7.16 -29.39
C HIS A 109 9.91 8.03 -30.57
N GLY A 110 10.66 8.08 -31.67
CA GLY A 110 10.30 8.89 -32.84
C GLY A 110 8.98 8.48 -33.50
N GLY A 111 8.56 7.22 -33.32
CA GLY A 111 7.39 6.63 -33.94
C GLY A 111 6.08 6.69 -33.14
N ILE A 112 6.16 7.00 -31.84
CA ILE A 112 5.03 7.01 -30.91
C ILE A 112 4.93 8.36 -30.18
N ALA A 113 5.99 8.76 -29.48
CA ALA A 113 6.00 9.94 -28.61
C ALA A 113 6.14 11.25 -29.39
N ASP A 114 6.62 11.17 -30.64
CA ASP A 114 6.73 12.27 -31.59
C ASP A 114 5.56 12.32 -32.60
N SER A 115 4.61 11.40 -32.49
CA SER A 115 3.41 11.41 -33.34
C SER A 115 2.34 12.34 -32.79
N TYR A 116 1.65 13.06 -33.68
CA TYR A 116 0.35 13.70 -33.39
C TYR A 116 0.38 14.64 -32.18
N ARG A 117 1.47 15.39 -32.02
CA ARG A 117 1.80 16.21 -30.84
C ARG A 117 0.71 17.22 -30.42
N ALA A 118 -0.18 17.61 -31.33
CA ALA A 118 -1.28 18.53 -31.05
C ALA A 118 -2.55 17.86 -30.51
N SER A 119 -2.58 16.52 -30.42
CA SER A 119 -3.75 15.76 -29.98
C SER A 119 -3.63 15.33 -28.51
N SER A 120 -4.43 15.96 -27.64
CA SER A 120 -4.55 15.54 -26.24
C SER A 120 -5.09 14.11 -26.12
N ASP A 121 -5.97 13.73 -27.04
CA ASP A 121 -6.59 12.41 -27.07
C ASP A 121 -5.61 11.29 -27.45
N TYR A 122 -4.65 11.59 -28.32
CA TYR A 122 -3.55 10.67 -28.60
C TYR A 122 -2.54 10.63 -27.45
N LEU A 123 -2.22 11.78 -26.85
CA LEU A 123 -1.34 11.84 -25.67
C LEU A 123 -1.89 11.00 -24.52
N GLN A 124 -3.21 11.02 -24.28
CA GLN A 124 -3.85 10.14 -23.31
C GLN A 124 -3.68 8.65 -23.63
N LEU A 125 -3.67 8.29 -24.92
CA LEU A 125 -3.51 6.90 -25.36
C LEU A 125 -2.09 6.38 -25.13
N VAL A 126 -1.06 7.20 -25.32
CA VAL A 126 0.35 6.78 -25.25
C VAL A 126 1.06 7.13 -23.93
N GLY A 127 0.58 8.16 -23.23
CA GLY A 127 1.06 8.60 -21.92
C GLY A 127 2.39 9.38 -21.91
N GLY A 128 2.97 9.65 -23.08
CA GLY A 128 4.22 10.38 -23.22
C GLY A 128 4.31 11.17 -24.52
N GLN A 129 5.02 12.31 -24.49
CA GLN A 129 5.26 13.20 -25.62
C GLN A 129 6.71 13.67 -25.64
N PHE A 130 7.34 13.62 -26.80
CA PHE A 130 8.69 14.17 -26.98
C PHE A 130 8.70 15.69 -26.78
N ALA A 131 9.63 16.17 -25.94
CA ALA A 131 9.88 17.60 -25.76
C ALA A 131 11.07 18.08 -26.61
N THR A 132 12.27 17.58 -26.32
CA THR A 132 13.49 17.92 -27.05
C THR A 132 14.60 16.91 -26.80
N HIS A 133 15.61 16.94 -27.66
CA HIS A 133 16.93 16.42 -27.37
C HIS A 133 17.77 17.49 -26.68
N PRO A 134 18.40 17.21 -25.53
CA PRO A 134 19.47 18.05 -25.02
C PRO A 134 20.71 17.84 -25.88
N GLY A 135 21.23 18.94 -26.41
CA GLY A 135 22.44 18.90 -27.22
C GLY A 135 23.72 18.93 -26.39
N ARG A 136 24.83 18.63 -27.05
CA ARG A 136 26.21 18.87 -26.58
C ARG A 136 26.42 20.33 -26.19
N GLU A 137 27.54 20.60 -25.52
CA GLU A 137 27.98 21.96 -25.26
C GLU A 137 27.96 22.80 -26.56
N PRO A 138 27.47 24.06 -26.56
CA PRO A 138 27.32 24.85 -27.78
C PRO A 138 28.57 24.93 -28.67
N GLY A 139 29.77 24.91 -28.09
CA GLY A 139 31.04 24.95 -28.82
C GLY A 139 31.42 23.64 -29.53
N GLN A 140 30.71 22.54 -29.26
CA GLN A 140 30.97 21.19 -29.82
C GLN A 140 29.92 20.79 -30.86
N ARG A 141 29.05 21.71 -31.26
CA ARG A 141 27.96 21.48 -32.21
C ARG A 141 28.42 21.73 -33.65
N HIS A 142 28.04 20.83 -34.54
CA HIS A 142 28.35 20.79 -35.96
C HIS A 142 27.15 21.15 -36.86
N GLY A 143 25.94 21.26 -36.29
CA GLY A 143 24.72 21.64 -37.00
C GLY A 143 23.97 20.45 -37.63
N ASP A 144 24.27 19.22 -37.21
CA ASP A 144 23.59 18.00 -37.65
C ASP A 144 23.09 17.17 -36.44
N ALA A 145 22.48 16.01 -36.69
CA ALA A 145 21.88 15.18 -35.64
C ALA A 145 22.90 14.72 -34.56
N SER A 146 24.19 14.65 -34.89
CA SER A 146 25.24 14.25 -33.94
C SER A 146 25.42 15.26 -32.80
N ASP A 147 24.91 16.49 -32.95
CA ASP A 147 24.86 17.49 -31.90
C ASP A 147 24.06 17.04 -30.67
N ASN A 148 23.16 16.07 -30.88
CA ASN A 148 22.31 15.51 -29.84
C ASN A 148 22.84 14.18 -29.28
N PHE A 149 23.95 13.65 -29.81
CA PHE A 149 24.47 12.35 -29.38
C PHE A 149 25.26 12.49 -28.09
N LEU A 150 24.70 11.98 -27.00
CA LEU A 150 25.27 12.02 -25.65
C LEU A 150 25.48 10.60 -25.15
N ARG A 151 26.63 10.37 -24.50
CA ARG A 151 26.85 9.13 -23.74
C ARG A 151 26.01 9.16 -22.47
N HIS A 152 25.12 8.19 -22.31
CA HIS A 152 24.26 8.06 -21.15
C HIS A 152 23.89 6.59 -20.89
N THR A 153 23.31 6.34 -19.72
CA THR A 153 22.83 5.00 -19.33
C THR A 153 21.31 4.98 -19.33
N VAL A 154 20.73 3.94 -19.91
CA VAL A 154 19.34 3.55 -19.73
C VAL A 154 19.29 2.53 -18.60
N GLU A 155 18.70 2.93 -17.48
CA GLU A 155 18.65 2.16 -16.24
C GLU A 155 17.28 1.51 -16.09
N PHE A 156 17.23 0.19 -15.93
CA PHE A 156 15.98 -0.53 -15.69
C PHE A 156 15.52 -0.34 -14.24
N THR A 157 14.26 0.08 -14.07
CA THR A 157 13.64 0.25 -12.76
C THR A 157 13.47 -1.11 -12.07
N ALA A 158 13.13 -1.11 -10.77
CA ALA A 158 12.77 -2.35 -10.07
C ALA A 158 11.63 -3.08 -10.80
N LEU A 159 10.63 -2.34 -11.28
CA LEU A 159 9.56 -2.88 -12.10
C LEU A 159 10.08 -3.45 -13.43
N GLY A 160 10.94 -2.72 -14.15
CA GLY A 160 11.52 -3.18 -15.41
C GLY A 160 12.32 -4.47 -15.30
N LYS A 161 13.04 -4.67 -14.20
CA LYS A 161 13.85 -5.88 -13.96
C LYS A 161 12.99 -7.15 -13.84
N GLU A 162 11.74 -7.01 -13.42
CA GLU A 162 10.79 -8.12 -13.25
C GLU A 162 9.72 -8.19 -14.35
N HIS A 163 9.52 -7.10 -15.11
CA HIS A 163 8.43 -7.00 -16.07
C HIS A 163 8.68 -7.91 -17.30
N PRO A 164 7.69 -8.67 -17.79
CA PRO A 164 7.88 -9.63 -18.89
C PRO A 164 8.45 -9.04 -20.20
N VAL A 165 8.32 -7.73 -20.42
CA VAL A 165 8.85 -7.04 -21.60
C VAL A 165 10.36 -6.83 -21.52
N THR A 166 10.92 -6.67 -20.32
CA THR A 166 12.29 -6.20 -20.09
C THR A 166 13.10 -7.10 -19.14
N ALA A 167 12.48 -8.14 -18.58
CA ALA A 167 13.11 -9.07 -17.66
C ALA A 167 14.35 -9.73 -18.30
N GLY A 168 15.45 -9.74 -17.55
CA GLY A 168 16.74 -10.28 -17.99
C GLY A 168 17.61 -9.33 -18.81
N LEU A 169 17.14 -8.12 -19.14
CA LEU A 169 17.96 -7.09 -19.77
C LEU A 169 18.81 -6.36 -18.72
N PRO A 170 20.12 -6.19 -18.95
CA PRO A 170 20.97 -5.35 -18.11
C PRO A 170 20.80 -3.86 -18.45
N ASP A 171 21.20 -2.97 -17.54
CA ASP A 171 21.31 -1.54 -17.84
C ASP A 171 22.21 -1.32 -19.07
N VAL A 172 21.81 -0.42 -19.96
CA VAL A 172 22.46 -0.22 -21.27
C VAL A 172 23.14 1.14 -21.33
N GLU A 173 24.46 1.14 -21.46
CA GLU A 173 25.22 2.35 -21.79
C GLU A 173 25.31 2.52 -23.30
N LEU A 174 25.02 3.73 -23.79
CA LEU A 174 24.97 4.01 -25.22
C LEU A 174 25.34 5.47 -25.51
N GLU A 175 25.82 5.73 -26.73
CA GLU A 175 26.07 7.08 -27.25
C GLU A 175 25.12 7.33 -28.43
N THR A 176 24.00 7.99 -28.14
CA THR A 176 22.99 8.37 -29.12
C THR A 176 22.22 9.59 -28.61
N GLU A 177 21.19 9.99 -29.33
CA GLU A 177 20.22 10.96 -28.87
C GLU A 177 19.66 10.60 -27.49
N GLN A 178 19.78 11.52 -26.52
CA GLN A 178 19.08 11.39 -25.24
C GLN A 178 17.75 12.13 -25.35
N TYR A 179 16.66 11.53 -24.88
CA TYR A 179 15.33 12.10 -25.03
C TYR A 179 14.84 12.69 -23.72
N TRP A 180 14.27 13.89 -23.78
CA TRP A 180 13.41 14.40 -22.71
C TRP A 180 11.96 14.30 -23.14
N VAL A 181 11.19 13.50 -22.40
CA VAL A 181 9.78 13.18 -22.65
C VAL A 181 8.93 13.77 -21.53
N LEU A 182 7.87 14.49 -21.90
CA LEU A 182 6.78 14.84 -21.00
C LEU A 182 5.87 13.62 -20.85
N HIS A 183 5.51 13.23 -19.63
CA HIS A 183 4.70 12.05 -19.40
C HIS A 183 3.69 12.28 -18.28
N ASP A 184 2.68 11.42 -18.20
CA ASP A 184 1.73 11.36 -17.09
C ASP A 184 2.08 10.23 -16.11
N ASP A 185 1.37 10.17 -14.97
CA ASP A 185 1.59 9.17 -13.91
C ASP A 185 0.88 7.83 -14.18
N LEU A 186 0.21 7.67 -15.32
CA LEU A 186 -0.54 6.46 -15.69
C LEU A 186 0.28 5.49 -16.56
N ILE A 187 1.56 5.78 -16.79
CA ILE A 187 2.50 4.86 -17.42
C ILE A 187 3.27 4.05 -16.36
N ASP A 188 3.52 2.78 -16.67
CA ASP A 188 4.40 1.90 -15.91
C ASP A 188 5.83 2.04 -16.47
N VAL A 189 6.69 2.80 -15.79
CA VAL A 189 8.06 3.07 -16.26
C VAL A 189 8.97 1.87 -16.02
N LEU A 190 9.44 1.25 -17.09
CA LEU A 190 10.32 0.07 -17.07
C LEU A 190 11.79 0.45 -17.10
N ALA A 191 12.15 1.54 -17.77
CA ALA A 191 13.51 2.06 -17.77
C ALA A 191 13.53 3.58 -17.84
N THR A 192 14.58 4.18 -17.29
CA THR A 192 14.78 5.63 -17.22
C THR A 192 16.14 6.03 -17.76
N THR A 193 16.27 7.29 -18.17
CA THR A 193 17.54 7.97 -18.42
C THR A 193 17.61 9.25 -17.61
N THR A 194 18.79 9.60 -17.10
CA THR A 194 18.98 10.78 -16.26
C THR A 194 19.76 11.85 -17.01
N HIS A 195 19.15 13.04 -17.14
CA HIS A 195 19.79 14.25 -17.65
C HIS A 195 20.53 14.94 -16.50
N PRO A 196 21.87 15.05 -16.52
CA PRO A 196 22.61 15.75 -15.48
C PRO A 196 22.44 17.27 -15.60
N VAL A 197 22.77 17.99 -14.53
CA VAL A 197 22.88 19.47 -14.58
C VAL A 197 24.12 19.84 -15.38
N GLN A 198 23.92 20.60 -16.46
CA GLN A 198 24.99 21.14 -17.29
C GLN A 198 24.88 22.67 -17.37
N PRO A 199 26.00 23.42 -17.41
CA PRO A 199 26.00 24.88 -17.50
C PRO A 199 25.24 25.48 -18.70
N TRP A 200 25.10 24.70 -19.78
CA TRP A 200 24.46 25.11 -21.04
C TRP A 200 23.07 24.49 -21.26
N HIS A 201 22.57 23.70 -20.30
CA HIS A 201 21.19 23.22 -20.29
C HIS A 201 20.33 24.13 -19.39
N PRO A 202 19.02 24.23 -19.64
CA PRO A 202 18.13 25.10 -18.85
C PRO A 202 17.79 24.56 -17.45
N TRP A 203 18.33 23.41 -17.05
CA TRP A 203 17.94 22.70 -15.84
C TRP A 203 18.88 22.99 -14.67
N HIS A 204 18.30 23.30 -13.51
CA HIS A 204 19.04 23.57 -12.27
C HIS A 204 19.17 22.34 -11.35
N ARG A 205 18.56 21.22 -11.73
CA ARG A 205 18.64 19.92 -11.05
C ARG A 205 18.57 18.78 -12.07
N PRO A 206 19.08 17.58 -11.77
CA PRO A 206 18.95 16.44 -12.68
C PRO A 206 17.50 16.13 -13.01
N ILE A 207 17.23 15.66 -14.23
CA ILE A 207 15.89 15.27 -14.67
C ILE A 207 15.92 13.81 -15.10
N VAL A 208 15.11 12.99 -14.44
CA VAL A 208 14.88 11.60 -14.82
C VAL A 208 13.75 11.57 -15.84
N SER A 209 13.98 10.95 -16.99
CA SER A 209 12.98 10.81 -18.06
C SER A 209 12.74 9.33 -18.37
N PRO A 210 11.49 8.91 -18.63
CA PRO A 210 11.20 7.55 -19.07
C PRO A 210 11.86 7.24 -20.41
N ALA A 211 12.56 6.10 -20.47
CA ALA A 211 13.15 5.56 -21.69
C ALA A 211 12.32 4.40 -22.25
N VAL A 212 11.71 3.59 -21.38
CA VAL A 212 10.81 2.48 -21.73
C VAL A 212 9.63 2.49 -20.77
N TRP A 213 8.41 2.42 -21.28
CA TRP A 213 7.22 2.30 -20.45
C TRP A 213 6.15 1.44 -21.11
N THR A 214 5.26 0.92 -20.28
CA THR A 214 4.00 0.34 -20.75
C THR A 214 2.83 1.18 -20.27
N ARG A 215 1.70 1.09 -20.97
CA ARG A 215 0.45 1.73 -20.55
C ARG A 215 -0.70 0.75 -20.75
N SER A 216 -1.56 0.66 -19.74
CA SER A 216 -2.80 -0.10 -19.84
C SER A 216 -3.95 0.82 -20.24
N TRP A 217 -4.63 0.52 -21.35
CA TRP A 217 -5.75 1.29 -21.89
C TRP A 217 -6.98 0.40 -22.16
N GLY A 218 -8.19 0.92 -22.04
CA GLY A 218 -9.43 0.21 -22.40
C GLY A 218 -9.95 -0.88 -21.45
N ALA A 219 -10.85 -1.73 -21.96
CA ALA A 219 -11.59 -2.73 -21.18
C ALA A 219 -10.70 -3.82 -20.55
N ARG A 220 -9.58 -4.17 -21.21
CA ARG A 220 -8.56 -5.08 -20.66
C ARG A 220 -7.78 -4.49 -19.48
N ALA A 221 -7.69 -3.15 -19.33
CA ALA A 221 -7.10 -2.50 -18.15
C ALA A 221 -8.03 -2.61 -16.92
N ARG A 222 -9.35 -2.48 -17.12
CA ARG A 222 -10.36 -2.70 -16.06
C ARG A 222 -10.38 -4.16 -15.61
N LEU A 223 -10.29 -5.09 -16.57
CA LEU A 223 -10.20 -6.52 -16.30
C LEU A 223 -8.85 -6.96 -15.75
N ARG A 224 -7.70 -6.32 -16.05
CA ARG A 224 -6.40 -6.64 -15.40
C ARG A 224 -6.29 -6.06 -13.99
N ARG A 225 -6.94 -4.94 -13.67
CA ARG A 225 -7.12 -4.48 -12.27
C ARG A 225 -8.00 -5.47 -11.49
N HIS A 226 -9.07 -5.98 -12.11
CA HIS A 226 -9.91 -7.03 -11.52
C HIS A 226 -9.23 -8.41 -11.50
N ALA A 227 -8.43 -8.77 -12.50
CA ALA A 227 -7.82 -10.08 -12.66
C ALA A 227 -6.46 -10.19 -11.97
N ARG A 228 -5.72 -9.10 -11.67
CA ARG A 228 -4.63 -9.16 -10.68
C ARG A 228 -5.19 -9.30 -9.25
N ALA A 229 -6.38 -8.74 -9.00
CA ALA A 229 -7.14 -8.98 -7.75
C ALA A 229 -7.74 -10.40 -7.68
N LEU A 230 -8.11 -11.02 -8.81
CA LEU A 230 -8.71 -12.37 -8.87
C LEU A 230 -7.72 -13.50 -9.19
N ALA A 231 -6.60 -13.27 -9.88
CA ALA A 231 -5.59 -14.30 -10.18
C ALA A 231 -4.65 -14.58 -9.00
N ARG A 232 -4.63 -13.72 -7.98
CA ARG A 232 -4.14 -14.07 -6.63
C ARG A 232 -5.09 -14.99 -5.85
N ARG A 233 -6.34 -15.15 -6.31
CA ARG A 233 -7.39 -15.97 -5.67
C ARG A 233 -7.60 -17.36 -6.31
N ALA A 234 -6.83 -17.75 -7.33
CA ALA A 234 -7.05 -19.00 -8.05
C ALA A 234 -5.81 -19.93 -8.02
N ARG A 235 -5.56 -20.52 -6.86
CA ARG A 235 -4.91 -21.84 -6.71
C ARG A 235 -5.75 -22.65 -5.73
N PRO A 236 -5.82 -23.99 -5.87
CA PRO A 236 -6.74 -24.78 -5.07
C PRO A 236 -6.39 -24.61 -3.60
N ALA A 237 -7.36 -24.10 -2.84
CA ALA A 237 -7.27 -24.02 -1.40
C ALA A 237 -6.92 -25.40 -0.86
N ARG A 238 -5.84 -25.49 -0.07
CA ARG A 238 -5.72 -26.61 0.86
C ARG A 238 -6.89 -26.47 1.83
N ASP A 239 -7.59 -27.57 1.99
CA ASP A 239 -8.73 -27.76 2.85
C ASP A 239 -8.64 -26.95 4.17
N PRO A 240 -9.44 -25.87 4.35
CA PRO A 240 -9.46 -25.07 5.56
C PRO A 240 -10.10 -25.81 6.75
N ASP A 241 -10.79 -26.94 6.52
CA ASP A 241 -11.47 -27.68 7.60
C ASP A 241 -10.50 -28.45 8.51
N ARG A 242 -9.28 -28.74 8.05
CA ARG A 242 -8.27 -29.41 8.91
C ARG A 242 -7.80 -28.59 10.11
N ARG A 243 -8.06 -27.28 10.16
CA ARG A 243 -7.77 -26.44 11.35
C ARG A 243 -8.97 -26.26 12.28
N ARG A 244 -10.20 -26.57 11.84
CA ARG A 244 -11.40 -26.49 12.68
C ARG A 244 -11.58 -27.72 13.58
N GLU A 245 -10.93 -28.84 13.27
CA GLU A 245 -11.03 -30.09 14.04
C GLU A 245 -9.99 -30.23 15.18
N GLY A 246 -9.19 -29.18 15.48
CA GLY A 246 -8.11 -29.25 16.46
C GLY A 246 -8.39 -28.70 17.86
N ALA A 247 -9.40 -27.85 18.05
CA ALA A 247 -9.81 -27.43 19.38
C ALA A 247 -10.95 -28.34 19.83
N ALA A 248 -10.63 -29.30 20.71
CA ALA A 248 -11.67 -29.95 21.51
C ALA A 248 -12.53 -28.86 22.14
N VAL A 249 -13.85 -28.93 21.95
CA VAL A 249 -14.83 -28.02 22.56
C VAL A 249 -14.55 -27.97 24.06
N GLY A 250 -13.93 -26.88 24.53
CA GLY A 250 -13.62 -26.65 25.95
C GLY A 250 -12.19 -26.28 26.32
N GLU A 251 -11.18 -26.34 25.43
CA GLU A 251 -9.81 -25.91 25.78
C GLU A 251 -9.54 -24.42 25.42
N PRO A 252 -8.89 -23.63 26.31
CA PRO A 252 -8.55 -22.24 26.03
C PRO A 252 -7.57 -22.10 24.86
N HIS A 253 -7.78 -21.09 24.00
CA HIS A 253 -6.91 -20.82 22.86
C HIS A 253 -5.50 -20.42 23.30
N ALA A 254 -4.49 -21.16 22.84
CA ALA A 254 -3.11 -20.98 23.27
C ALA A 254 -2.42 -19.82 22.54
N VAL A 255 -1.93 -18.86 23.32
CA VAL A 255 -1.27 -17.64 22.86
C VAL A 255 0.19 -17.62 23.32
N GLY A 256 1.10 -17.35 22.40
CA GLY A 256 2.50 -17.02 22.71
C GLY A 256 2.68 -15.50 22.79
N VAL A 257 3.51 -15.00 23.69
CA VAL A 257 3.80 -13.56 23.81
C VAL A 257 5.26 -13.28 23.50
N VAL A 258 5.51 -12.35 22.58
CA VAL A 258 6.86 -11.88 22.22
C VAL A 258 7.00 -10.41 22.62
N GLY A 259 8.05 -10.09 23.37
CA GLY A 259 8.28 -8.76 23.93
C GLY A 259 7.55 -8.57 25.26
N LEU A 260 8.31 -8.46 26.34
CA LEU A 260 7.78 -8.48 27.71
C LEU A 260 8.04 -7.16 28.43
N GLY A 261 7.97 -6.06 27.68
CA GLY A 261 8.17 -4.70 28.18
C GLY A 261 6.98 -4.16 28.98
N VAL A 262 6.98 -2.85 29.21
CA VAL A 262 6.00 -2.17 30.09
C VAL A 262 4.55 -2.39 29.66
N ILE A 263 4.28 -2.47 28.35
CA ILE A 263 2.91 -2.59 27.83
C ILE A 263 2.25 -3.93 28.18
N LEU A 264 3.05 -4.98 28.44
CA LEU A 264 2.57 -6.30 28.83
C LEU A 264 1.59 -6.26 29.99
N GLU A 265 1.84 -5.40 31.00
CA GLU A 265 0.98 -5.32 32.18
C GLU A 265 -0.47 -4.96 31.83
N GLN A 266 -0.69 -4.15 30.79
CA GLN A 266 -2.05 -3.81 30.34
C GLN A 266 -2.76 -5.01 29.68
N TYR A 267 -2.02 -5.84 28.96
CA TYR A 267 -2.56 -7.06 28.35
C TYR A 267 -2.82 -8.15 29.39
N LEU A 268 -1.97 -8.29 30.42
CA LEU A 268 -2.17 -9.28 31.48
C LEU A 268 -3.45 -9.03 32.29
N VAL A 269 -3.85 -7.77 32.51
CA VAL A 269 -5.12 -7.42 33.15
C VAL A 269 -6.33 -8.02 32.43
N THR A 270 -6.24 -8.17 31.10
CA THR A 270 -7.31 -8.70 30.26
C THR A 270 -7.16 -10.20 30.03
N LEU A 271 -5.95 -10.69 29.79
CA LEU A 271 -5.70 -12.02 29.21
C LEU A 271 -5.24 -13.07 30.22
N ALA A 272 -4.59 -12.71 31.33
CA ALA A 272 -3.91 -13.67 32.20
C ALA A 272 -4.86 -14.71 32.81
N ASP A 273 -6.05 -14.26 33.22
CA ASP A 273 -7.08 -15.10 33.86
C ASP A 273 -8.30 -15.33 32.96
N HIS A 274 -8.21 -14.98 31.67
CA HIS A 274 -9.35 -15.09 30.77
C HIS A 274 -9.61 -16.55 30.38
N PRO A 275 -10.81 -17.10 30.61
CA PRO A 275 -11.05 -18.53 30.43
C PRO A 275 -11.05 -19.01 28.96
N GLY A 276 -11.17 -18.09 28.00
CA GLY A 276 -11.13 -18.40 26.57
C GLY A 276 -9.73 -18.43 25.95
N VAL A 277 -8.69 -18.00 26.67
CA VAL A 277 -7.30 -18.01 26.18
C VAL A 277 -6.35 -18.50 27.27
N ARG A 278 -5.16 -18.97 26.88
CA ARG A 278 -4.08 -19.25 27.82
C ARG A 278 -2.77 -18.75 27.24
N LEU A 279 -2.01 -18.02 28.05
CA LEU A 279 -0.67 -17.59 27.68
C LEU A 279 0.30 -18.77 27.85
N ALA A 280 0.53 -19.53 26.77
CA ALA A 280 1.26 -20.78 26.79
C ALA A 280 2.77 -20.57 26.84
N ALA A 281 3.29 -19.58 26.11
CA ALA A 281 4.73 -19.32 26.02
C ALA A 281 5.02 -17.83 26.05
N VAL A 282 6.16 -17.44 26.65
CA VAL A 282 6.62 -16.04 26.70
C VAL A 282 8.08 -15.96 26.26
N ALA A 283 8.40 -14.97 25.43
CA ALA A 283 9.74 -14.75 24.88
C ALA A 283 10.12 -13.27 24.92
N ASP A 284 11.36 -13.00 25.31
CA ASP A 284 12.00 -11.68 25.26
C ASP A 284 13.48 -11.87 24.89
N LEU A 285 14.12 -10.82 24.36
CA LEU A 285 15.57 -10.82 24.12
C LEU A 285 16.35 -10.94 25.44
N ASP A 286 15.75 -10.51 26.55
CA ASP A 286 16.25 -10.71 27.91
C ASP A 286 15.67 -12.00 28.51
N PRO A 287 16.48 -13.08 28.63
CA PRO A 287 16.01 -14.35 29.16
C PRO A 287 15.55 -14.28 30.63
N GLU A 288 16.11 -13.37 31.42
CA GLU A 288 15.69 -13.20 32.82
C GLU A 288 14.29 -12.60 32.89
N ARG A 289 13.96 -11.67 31.98
CA ARG A 289 12.61 -11.11 31.87
C ARG A 289 11.60 -12.17 31.47
N ALA A 290 11.94 -13.02 30.50
CA ALA A 290 11.09 -14.16 30.12
C ALA A 290 10.81 -15.09 31.31
N ARG A 291 11.85 -15.46 32.08
CA ARG A 291 11.69 -16.29 33.29
C ARG A 291 10.85 -15.60 34.36
N ALA A 292 11.07 -14.30 34.59
CA ALA A 292 10.32 -13.53 35.59
C ALA A 292 8.83 -13.42 35.26
N VAL A 293 8.48 -13.20 33.98
CA VAL A 293 7.08 -13.19 33.53
C VAL A 293 6.46 -14.59 33.61
N ALA A 294 7.14 -15.61 33.11
CA ALA A 294 6.65 -16.99 33.16
C ALA A 294 6.36 -17.45 34.61
N ALA A 295 7.17 -17.01 35.58
CA ALA A 295 6.98 -17.36 36.99
C ALA A 295 5.67 -16.82 37.61
N ARG A 296 5.07 -15.77 37.03
CA ARG A 296 3.84 -15.14 37.54
C ARG A 296 2.63 -15.28 36.63
N VAL A 297 2.80 -15.77 35.40
CA VAL A 297 1.71 -16.00 34.44
C VAL A 297 1.37 -17.50 34.45
N PRO A 298 0.18 -17.91 34.91
CA PRO A 298 -0.20 -19.31 35.00
C PRO A 298 -0.09 -20.04 33.66
N GLY A 299 0.65 -21.14 33.63
CA GLY A 299 0.81 -21.99 32.44
C GLY A 299 1.80 -21.47 31.39
N ALA A 300 2.39 -20.29 31.58
CA ALA A 300 3.39 -19.76 30.66
C ALA A 300 4.77 -20.38 30.90
N ARG A 301 5.42 -20.82 29.83
CA ARG A 301 6.84 -21.25 29.86
C ARG A 301 7.76 -20.20 29.22
N PRO A 302 8.93 -19.91 29.80
CA PRO A 302 9.90 -19.02 29.18
C PRO A 302 10.60 -19.75 28.03
N CYS A 303 10.78 -19.08 26.90
CA CYS A 303 11.45 -19.62 25.72
C CYS A 303 12.09 -18.52 24.88
N THR A 304 12.86 -18.91 23.87
CA THR A 304 13.32 -18.01 22.81
C THR A 304 12.23 -17.78 21.76
N VAL A 305 12.35 -16.70 20.98
CA VAL A 305 11.43 -16.44 19.86
C VAL A 305 11.41 -17.59 18.86
N ALA A 306 12.58 -18.18 18.56
CA ALA A 306 12.67 -19.31 17.64
C ALA A 306 11.91 -20.55 18.15
N GLU A 307 12.07 -20.88 19.44
CA GLU A 307 11.34 -21.99 20.07
C GLU A 307 9.83 -21.75 20.08
N LEU A 308 9.38 -20.51 20.33
CA LEU A 308 7.97 -20.11 20.30
C LEU A 308 7.37 -20.30 18.89
N MET A 309 8.11 -19.92 17.84
CA MET A 309 7.64 -20.08 16.45
C MET A 309 7.54 -21.55 16.02
N THR A 310 8.29 -22.45 16.63
CA THR A 310 8.22 -23.89 16.35
C THR A 310 7.29 -24.67 17.30
N ASP A 311 6.67 -23.99 18.27
CA ASP A 311 5.81 -24.64 19.24
C ASP A 311 4.43 -24.96 18.66
N ASP A 312 4.12 -26.23 18.45
CA ASP A 312 2.82 -26.68 17.93
C ASP A 312 1.64 -26.33 18.87
N GLU A 313 1.90 -26.07 20.16
CA GLU A 313 0.87 -25.64 21.11
C GLU A 313 0.40 -24.20 20.84
N VAL A 314 1.26 -23.31 20.35
CA VAL A 314 0.94 -21.89 20.16
C VAL A 314 0.22 -21.68 18.82
N ALA A 315 -1.03 -21.24 18.87
CA ALA A 315 -1.82 -20.95 17.66
C ALA A 315 -1.72 -19.49 17.20
N THR A 316 -1.60 -18.55 18.16
CA THR A 316 -1.52 -17.10 17.90
C THR A 316 -0.37 -16.49 18.69
N VAL A 317 0.34 -15.55 18.09
CA VAL A 317 1.39 -14.77 18.74
C VAL A 317 0.90 -13.36 19.00
N LEU A 318 0.93 -12.96 20.26
CA LEU A 318 0.79 -11.57 20.71
C LEU A 318 2.18 -10.91 20.69
N ASP A 319 2.38 -9.95 19.80
CA ASP A 319 3.63 -9.24 19.59
C ASP A 319 3.57 -7.85 20.23
N LEU A 320 4.33 -7.68 21.31
CA LEU A 320 4.45 -6.46 22.12
C LEU A 320 5.87 -5.90 22.05
N THR A 321 6.58 -6.19 20.96
CA THR A 321 7.94 -5.69 20.74
C THR A 321 7.94 -4.19 20.40
N THR A 322 9.11 -3.63 20.16
CA THR A 322 9.23 -2.25 19.67
C THR A 322 8.88 -2.18 18.18
N PRO A 323 8.42 -1.04 17.64
CA PRO A 323 7.99 -0.91 16.24
C PRO A 323 8.97 -1.44 15.18
N SER A 324 10.27 -1.33 15.42
CA SER A 324 11.32 -1.84 14.52
C SER A 324 11.36 -3.37 14.38
N ALA A 325 10.73 -4.12 15.29
CA ALA A 325 10.73 -5.58 15.32
C ALA A 325 9.40 -6.20 14.87
N HIS A 326 8.32 -5.41 14.76
CA HIS A 326 6.97 -5.91 14.45
C HIS A 326 6.95 -6.73 13.14
N ALA A 327 7.61 -6.22 12.09
CA ALA A 327 7.62 -6.88 10.79
C ALA A 327 8.31 -8.25 10.85
N ASP A 328 9.46 -8.35 11.52
CA ASP A 328 10.21 -9.59 11.62
C ASP A 328 9.44 -10.66 12.40
N VAL A 329 8.78 -10.27 13.50
CA VAL A 329 7.94 -11.18 14.29
C VAL A 329 6.71 -11.62 13.48
N ALA A 330 6.01 -10.70 12.82
CA ALA A 330 4.82 -11.02 12.04
C ALA A 330 5.12 -11.92 10.82
N LEU A 331 6.26 -11.69 10.16
CA LEU A 331 6.74 -12.53 9.07
C LEU A 331 7.13 -13.93 9.57
N ALA A 332 7.77 -14.03 10.73
CA ALA A 332 8.08 -15.31 11.36
C ALA A 332 6.81 -16.09 11.73
N CYS A 333 5.77 -15.41 12.24
CA CYS A 333 4.46 -16.03 12.51
C CYS A 333 3.85 -16.61 11.24
N SER A 334 3.83 -15.83 10.16
CA SER A 334 3.30 -16.27 8.86
C SER A 334 4.07 -17.46 8.31
N ALA A 335 5.40 -17.45 8.40
CA ALA A 335 6.25 -18.56 7.99
C ALA A 335 6.00 -19.84 8.83
N ALA A 336 5.69 -19.68 10.12
CA ALA A 336 5.33 -20.76 11.03
C ALA A 336 3.84 -21.19 10.93
N GLY A 337 3.03 -20.51 10.11
CA GLY A 337 1.59 -20.79 9.98
C GLY A 337 0.79 -20.45 11.24
N LYS A 338 1.24 -19.46 12.01
CA LYS A 338 0.60 -18.92 13.22
C LYS A 338 -0.05 -17.56 12.95
N ASP A 339 -1.17 -17.32 13.61
CA ASP A 339 -1.82 -16.01 13.58
C ASP A 339 -0.97 -14.98 14.34
N HIS A 340 -0.97 -13.73 13.90
CA HIS A 340 -0.24 -12.62 14.53
C HIS A 340 -1.21 -11.56 15.03
N TYR A 341 -1.00 -11.08 16.25
CA TYR A 341 -1.66 -9.91 16.80
C TYR A 341 -0.60 -8.95 17.36
N GLY A 342 -0.36 -7.83 16.69
CA GLY A 342 0.71 -6.90 17.04
C GLY A 342 0.26 -5.63 17.77
N GLU A 343 1.17 -5.02 18.53
CA GLU A 343 1.07 -3.62 18.91
C GLU A 343 1.24 -2.68 17.71
N LYS A 344 0.80 -1.43 17.87
CA LYS A 344 0.86 -0.42 16.82
C LYS A 344 2.26 0.20 16.68
N PRO A 345 2.64 0.67 15.49
CA PRO A 345 1.97 0.51 14.19
C PRO A 345 2.16 -0.92 13.62
N LEU A 346 1.43 -1.31 12.57
CA LEU A 346 1.57 -2.64 11.96
C LEU A 346 3.04 -2.99 11.61
N ALA A 347 3.77 -2.01 11.11
CA ALA A 347 5.22 -2.05 10.93
C ALA A 347 5.77 -0.62 10.94
N ALA A 348 7.09 -0.47 11.11
CA ALA A 348 7.75 0.83 11.11
C ALA A 348 7.76 1.53 9.74
N THR A 349 7.63 0.77 8.64
CA THR A 349 7.65 1.29 7.27
C THR A 349 6.44 0.79 6.47
N TRP A 350 6.12 1.50 5.39
CA TRP A 350 5.06 1.14 4.46
C TRP A 350 5.36 -0.19 3.74
N GLU A 351 6.60 -0.35 3.28
CA GLU A 351 7.08 -1.53 2.60
C GLU A 351 6.94 -2.77 3.49
N ASP A 352 7.33 -2.66 4.75
CA ASP A 352 7.24 -3.77 5.70
C ASP A 352 5.80 -4.12 6.04
N ALA A 353 4.93 -3.13 6.22
CA ALA A 353 3.50 -3.38 6.44
C ALA A 353 2.88 -4.16 5.28
N GLN A 354 3.23 -3.82 4.03
CA GLN A 354 2.80 -4.57 2.86
C GLN A 354 3.34 -6.01 2.86
N ARG A 355 4.62 -6.21 3.22
CA ARG A 355 5.22 -7.55 3.33
C ARG A 355 4.47 -8.41 4.35
N VAL A 356 4.13 -7.85 5.51
CA VAL A 356 3.39 -8.55 6.57
C VAL A 356 2.04 -9.07 6.07
N VAL A 357 1.19 -8.19 5.51
CA VAL A 357 -0.14 -8.59 5.04
C VAL A 357 -0.06 -9.56 3.85
N ALA A 358 0.89 -9.35 2.94
CA ALA A 358 1.10 -10.25 1.81
C ALA A 358 1.55 -11.65 2.25
N ALA A 359 2.46 -11.74 3.24
CA ALA A 359 2.93 -13.00 3.78
C ALA A 359 1.81 -13.74 4.52
N ALA A 360 1.02 -13.04 5.33
CA ALA A 360 -0.11 -13.64 6.03
C ALA A 360 -1.17 -14.19 5.04
N ALA A 361 -1.50 -13.41 4.01
CA ALA A 361 -2.39 -13.85 2.95
C ALA A 361 -1.86 -15.09 2.20
N ALA A 362 -0.54 -15.16 1.95
CA ALA A 362 0.09 -16.31 1.30
C ALA A 362 0.13 -17.56 2.20
N ALA A 363 0.28 -17.38 3.51
CA ALA A 363 0.31 -18.45 4.50
C ALA A 363 -1.10 -18.91 4.93
N GLY A 364 -2.14 -18.12 4.65
CA GLY A 364 -3.48 -18.33 5.16
C GLY A 364 -3.58 -18.08 6.67
N THR A 365 -2.72 -17.22 7.23
CA THR A 365 -2.75 -16.79 8.63
C THR A 365 -3.46 -15.45 8.76
N ARG A 366 -3.94 -15.16 9.96
CA ARG A 366 -4.68 -13.93 10.26
C ARG A 366 -3.76 -12.90 10.93
N VAL A 367 -4.05 -11.62 10.67
CA VAL A 367 -3.32 -10.48 11.26
C VAL A 367 -4.31 -9.60 12.00
N GLY A 368 -4.07 -9.40 13.29
CA GLY A 368 -4.66 -8.36 14.10
C GLY A 368 -3.59 -7.33 14.47
N CYS A 369 -4.01 -6.10 14.73
CA CYS A 369 -3.10 -5.04 15.13
C CYS A 369 -3.84 -4.02 15.99
N ALA A 370 -3.23 -3.66 17.11
CA ALA A 370 -3.64 -2.52 17.91
C ALA A 370 -3.70 -1.25 17.02
N PRO A 371 -4.51 -0.23 17.39
CA PRO A 371 -5.20 -0.09 18.66
C PRO A 371 -6.58 -0.77 18.69
N ASP A 372 -6.80 -1.60 19.71
CA ASP A 372 -8.11 -2.17 20.03
C ASP A 372 -8.97 -1.28 20.93
N THR A 373 -8.46 -0.11 21.34
CA THR A 373 -9.23 0.92 22.04
C THR A 373 -10.46 1.36 21.24
N VAL A 374 -10.37 1.30 19.90
CA VAL A 374 -11.47 1.57 18.97
C VAL A 374 -12.67 0.64 19.17
N LEU A 375 -12.49 -0.50 19.84
CA LEU A 375 -13.56 -1.47 20.16
C LEU A 375 -14.29 -1.14 21.47
N GLY A 376 -13.79 -0.17 22.23
CA GLY A 376 -14.42 0.30 23.47
C GLY A 376 -15.65 1.18 23.23
N THR A 377 -16.35 1.48 24.32
CA THR A 377 -17.63 2.21 24.27
C THR A 377 -17.51 3.64 23.76
N GLY A 378 -16.35 4.30 23.89
CA GLY A 378 -16.16 5.68 23.42
C GLY A 378 -16.36 5.79 21.91
N VAL A 379 -15.47 5.15 21.13
CA VAL A 379 -15.54 5.23 19.66
C VAL A 379 -16.76 4.51 19.10
N GLN A 380 -17.13 3.36 19.66
CA GLN A 380 -18.28 2.60 19.12
C GLN A 380 -19.62 3.28 19.38
N THR A 381 -19.80 3.99 20.50
CA THR A 381 -21.01 4.81 20.72
C THR A 381 -21.08 5.98 19.76
N ALA A 382 -19.96 6.67 19.52
CA ALA A 382 -19.89 7.73 18.51
C ALA A 382 -20.23 7.19 17.12
N ARG A 383 -19.67 6.02 16.77
CA ARG A 383 -20.00 5.33 15.53
C ARG A 383 -21.49 5.01 15.43
N ALA A 384 -22.08 4.43 16.46
CA ALA A 384 -23.50 4.08 16.46
C ALA A 384 -24.39 5.30 16.23
N ALA A 385 -24.00 6.46 16.77
CA ALA A 385 -24.69 7.73 16.53
C ALA A 385 -24.56 8.21 15.07
N VAL A 386 -23.36 8.11 14.47
CA VAL A 386 -23.15 8.40 13.04
C VAL A 386 -23.99 7.47 12.15
N ASP A 387 -23.91 6.16 12.39
CA ASP A 387 -24.60 5.14 11.59
C ASP A 387 -26.13 5.24 11.73
N ALA A 388 -26.63 5.70 12.89
CA ALA A 388 -28.04 6.00 13.11
C ALA A 388 -28.51 7.35 12.53
N GLY A 389 -27.62 8.11 11.87
CA GLY A 389 -27.95 9.39 11.24
C GLY A 389 -28.20 10.53 12.24
N ARG A 390 -27.74 10.43 13.49
CA ARG A 390 -28.00 11.44 14.55
C ARG A 390 -27.44 12.84 14.23
N ILE A 391 -26.50 12.94 13.29
CA ILE A 391 -25.91 14.19 12.80
C ILE A 391 -26.25 14.46 11.32
N GLY A 392 -27.18 13.71 10.72
CA GLY A 392 -27.38 13.69 9.27
C GLY A 392 -26.19 13.05 8.54
N ARG A 393 -25.99 13.40 7.26
CA ARG A 393 -24.81 12.95 6.52
C ARG A 393 -23.55 13.65 7.06
N PRO A 394 -22.47 12.92 7.42
CA PRO A 394 -21.21 13.53 7.80
C PRO A 394 -20.65 14.40 6.67
N THR A 395 -20.13 15.58 7.01
CA THR A 395 -19.57 16.55 6.05
C THR A 395 -18.09 16.81 6.30
N ALA A 396 -17.64 16.76 7.55
CA ALA A 396 -16.25 16.96 7.92
C ALA A 396 -15.92 16.32 9.26
N ALA A 397 -14.64 16.08 9.52
CA ALA A 397 -14.16 15.77 10.85
C ALA A 397 -12.85 16.49 11.18
N VAL A 398 -12.57 16.65 12.46
CA VAL A 398 -11.32 17.25 12.96
C VAL A 398 -10.73 16.30 13.99
N ALA A 399 -9.44 16.00 13.88
CA ALA A 399 -8.69 15.15 14.78
C ALA A 399 -7.44 15.90 15.27
N THR A 400 -7.34 16.16 16.57
CA THR A 400 -6.23 16.93 17.14
C THR A 400 -5.63 16.23 18.36
N TRP A 401 -4.32 16.02 18.32
CA TRP A 401 -3.52 15.64 19.47
C TRP A 401 -2.26 16.50 19.57
N ILE A 402 -2.08 17.14 20.73
CA ILE A 402 -0.96 18.04 20.98
C ILE A 402 -0.44 17.80 22.39
N SER A 403 0.87 17.59 22.50
CA SER A 403 1.57 17.30 23.74
C SER A 403 2.97 17.90 23.71
N PRO A 404 3.64 18.14 24.85
CA PRO A 404 4.97 18.73 24.84
C PRO A 404 6.05 17.75 24.37
N GLY A 405 5.69 16.47 24.20
CA GLY A 405 6.61 15.39 23.81
C GLY A 405 6.91 14.42 24.96
N HIS A 406 7.26 13.19 24.61
CA HIS A 406 7.44 12.08 25.56
C HIS A 406 8.57 12.30 26.58
N GLU A 407 9.54 13.15 26.28
CA GLU A 407 10.64 13.52 27.17
C GLU A 407 10.17 14.12 28.49
N ALA A 408 8.95 14.67 28.54
CA ALA A 408 8.39 15.25 29.73
C ALA A 408 7.97 14.22 30.81
N TRP A 409 7.73 12.95 30.45
CA TRP A 409 7.25 11.92 31.39
C TRP A 409 7.79 10.50 31.16
N HIS A 410 8.40 10.21 30.01
CA HIS A 410 8.93 8.89 29.70
C HIS A 410 10.42 8.82 30.02
N PRO A 411 10.90 7.81 30.79
CA PRO A 411 12.30 7.73 31.21
C PRO A 411 13.27 7.33 30.08
N GLN A 412 12.75 6.83 28.95
CA GLN A 412 13.54 6.45 27.76
C GLN A 412 12.82 6.87 26.46
N PRO A 413 12.73 8.17 26.14
CA PRO A 413 11.87 8.69 25.08
C PRO A 413 12.49 8.63 23.66
N ASP A 414 13.74 8.20 23.52
CA ASP A 414 14.56 8.31 22.31
C ASP A 414 13.88 7.72 21.06
N PHE A 415 13.22 6.57 21.21
CA PHE A 415 12.61 5.88 20.08
C PHE A 415 11.43 6.66 19.46
N TYR A 416 10.80 7.57 20.20
CA TYR A 416 9.77 8.46 19.66
C TYR A 416 10.33 9.55 18.74
N TYR A 417 11.65 9.74 18.74
CA TYR A 417 12.32 10.81 17.99
C TYR A 417 13.23 10.30 16.87
N ARG A 418 13.21 8.99 16.61
CA ARG A 418 13.94 8.32 15.51
C ARG A 418 12.97 7.87 14.43
N ALA A 419 13.50 7.42 13.29
CA ALA A 419 12.71 6.84 12.20
C ALA A 419 11.71 5.79 12.71
N GLY A 420 10.47 5.84 12.23
CA GLY A 420 9.36 5.04 12.76
C GLY A 420 8.65 5.66 13.99
N GLY A 421 9.15 6.79 14.50
CA GLY A 421 8.55 7.58 15.58
C GLY A 421 7.86 8.86 15.11
N GLY A 422 7.78 9.85 16.00
CA GLY A 422 7.05 11.10 15.82
C GLY A 422 5.61 11.01 16.31
N PRO A 423 4.92 12.15 16.49
CA PRO A 423 3.56 12.18 17.03
C PRO A 423 2.56 11.49 16.11
N LEU A 424 2.80 11.51 14.80
CA LEU A 424 1.92 10.86 13.83
C LEU A 424 2.02 9.33 13.93
N LEU A 425 3.22 8.73 13.93
CA LEU A 425 3.34 7.27 13.98
C LEU A 425 3.05 6.70 15.38
N ASP A 426 3.17 7.54 16.42
CA ASP A 426 2.82 7.17 17.78
C ASP A 426 1.31 7.29 18.04
N MET A 427 0.73 8.48 17.90
CA MET A 427 -0.67 8.74 18.27
C MET A 427 -1.64 8.64 17.10
N GLY A 428 -1.16 8.83 15.87
CA GLY A 428 -1.98 8.71 14.66
C GLY A 428 -2.73 7.39 14.54
N PRO A 429 -2.18 6.21 14.90
CA PRO A 429 -2.93 4.96 14.82
C PRO A 429 -4.27 4.99 15.57
N TYR A 430 -4.35 5.60 16.75
CA TYR A 430 -5.59 5.72 17.53
C TYR A 430 -6.63 6.57 16.79
N TYR A 431 -6.20 7.75 16.32
CA TYR A 431 -7.08 8.72 15.70
C TYR A 431 -7.53 8.28 14.30
N LEU A 432 -6.59 7.81 13.49
CA LEU A 432 -6.85 7.40 12.11
C LEU A 432 -7.70 6.12 12.06
N THR A 433 -7.42 5.13 12.92
CA THR A 433 -8.29 3.95 13.04
C THR A 433 -9.70 4.35 13.46
N SER A 434 -9.84 5.28 14.42
CA SER A 434 -11.15 5.78 14.83
C SER A 434 -11.89 6.49 13.69
N LEU A 435 -11.21 7.35 12.92
CA LEU A 435 -11.80 8.01 11.76
C LEU A 435 -12.23 7.00 10.68
N VAL A 436 -11.44 5.96 10.41
CA VAL A 436 -11.82 4.88 9.49
C VAL A 436 -13.05 4.13 9.99
N HIS A 437 -13.13 3.84 11.29
CA HIS A 437 -14.31 3.22 11.90
C HIS A 437 -15.55 4.11 11.89
N LEU A 438 -15.39 5.44 11.96
CA LEU A 438 -16.49 6.40 11.97
C LEU A 438 -16.98 6.78 10.56
N LEU A 439 -16.07 6.87 9.59
CA LEU A 439 -16.33 7.53 8.29
C LEU A 439 -15.95 6.67 7.07
N GLY A 440 -15.36 5.49 7.28
CA GLY A 440 -14.89 4.62 6.21
C GLY A 440 -13.47 4.96 5.72
N PRO A 441 -12.98 4.21 4.71
CA PRO A 441 -11.61 4.32 4.24
C PRO A 441 -11.32 5.68 3.61
N VAL A 442 -10.05 6.06 3.63
CA VAL A 442 -9.52 7.26 2.99
C VAL A 442 -8.98 6.89 1.61
N VAL A 443 -9.15 7.75 0.62
CA VAL A 443 -8.68 7.51 -0.76
C VAL A 443 -7.51 8.42 -1.13
N ALA A 444 -7.31 9.52 -0.40
CA ALA A 444 -6.17 10.39 -0.59
C ALA A 444 -5.86 11.27 0.62
N VAL A 445 -4.63 11.76 0.67
CA VAL A 445 -4.14 12.66 1.72
C VAL A 445 -3.35 13.83 1.15
N THR A 446 -3.40 14.95 1.87
CA THR A 446 -2.46 16.07 1.68
C THR A 446 -1.88 16.45 3.04
N GLY A 447 -0.55 16.53 3.16
CA GLY A 447 0.13 16.70 4.44
C GLY A 447 1.13 17.86 4.46
N THR A 448 1.40 18.37 5.66
CA THR A 448 2.53 19.24 5.98
C THR A 448 3.21 18.72 7.24
N ALA A 449 4.54 18.75 7.27
CA ALA A 449 5.34 18.24 8.36
C ALA A 449 6.47 19.22 8.70
N ALA A 450 6.81 19.32 9.98
CA ALA A 450 7.90 20.16 10.45
C ALA A 450 8.69 19.50 11.59
N MET A 451 10.01 19.73 11.57
CA MET A 451 10.93 19.40 12.65
C MET A 451 11.60 20.69 13.12
N LEU A 452 10.94 21.42 14.01
CA LEU A 452 11.39 22.74 14.46
C LEU A 452 12.47 22.68 15.55
N ARG A 453 12.53 21.57 16.28
CA ARG A 453 13.55 21.31 17.31
C ARG A 453 14.38 20.11 16.87
N THR A 454 15.70 20.25 16.93
CA THR A 454 16.65 19.18 16.58
C THR A 454 17.10 18.37 17.78
N THR A 455 16.74 18.78 19.00
CA THR A 455 17.04 18.08 20.25
C THR A 455 15.91 18.18 21.27
N ARG A 456 15.85 17.25 22.22
CA ARG A 456 14.98 17.25 23.40
C ARG A 456 15.79 16.97 24.67
N THR A 457 15.32 17.47 25.82
CA THR A 457 15.93 17.18 27.13
C THR A 457 14.99 16.31 27.95
N ILE A 458 15.48 15.16 28.42
CA ILE A 458 14.69 14.23 29.24
C ILE A 458 14.40 14.89 30.61
N ALA A 459 13.14 14.90 31.03
CA ALA A 459 12.71 15.55 32.28
C ALA A 459 12.49 14.57 33.45
N SER A 460 12.49 13.26 33.20
CA SER A 460 12.08 12.24 34.17
C SER A 460 13.00 11.02 34.22
N GLY A 461 13.02 10.35 35.36
CA GLY A 461 13.77 9.10 35.55
C GLY A 461 15.30 9.28 35.65
N PRO A 462 16.06 8.16 35.62
CA PRO A 462 17.51 8.16 35.83
C PRO A 462 18.31 8.96 34.79
N ARG A 463 17.72 9.21 33.61
CA ARG A 463 18.33 9.95 32.49
C ARG A 463 17.91 11.43 32.44
N ALA A 464 17.24 11.93 33.47
CA ALA A 464 16.82 13.33 33.51
C ALA A 464 18.01 14.29 33.33
N GLY A 465 17.86 15.28 32.45
CA GLY A 465 18.90 16.23 32.05
C GLY A 465 19.70 15.82 30.79
N GLU A 466 19.60 14.56 30.34
CA GLU A 466 20.22 14.12 29.10
C GLU A 466 19.55 14.76 27.88
N VAL A 467 20.36 15.16 26.90
CA VAL A 467 19.90 15.74 25.64
C VAL A 467 19.96 14.68 24.54
N ILE A 468 18.84 14.45 23.87
CA ILE A 468 18.70 13.47 22.80
C ILE A 468 18.41 14.17 21.46
N PRO A 469 18.87 13.60 20.33
CA PRO A 469 18.57 14.14 19.00
C PRO A 469 17.11 13.90 18.60
N VAL A 470 16.62 14.75 17.69
CA VAL A 470 15.35 14.60 16.98
C VAL A 470 15.63 14.43 15.49
N GLU A 471 15.17 13.32 14.92
CA GLU A 471 15.45 12.91 13.54
C GLU A 471 14.18 12.80 12.69
N VAL A 472 13.02 13.13 13.26
CA VAL A 472 11.70 13.02 12.63
C VAL A 472 10.88 14.29 12.81
N ALA A 473 9.88 14.49 11.94
CA ALA A 473 8.91 15.55 12.12
C ALA A 473 8.18 15.42 13.47
N THR A 474 8.14 16.50 14.23
CA THR A 474 7.48 16.59 15.55
C THR A 474 6.18 17.40 15.52
N HIS A 475 5.84 17.94 14.36
CA HIS A 475 4.54 18.51 14.06
C HIS A 475 4.09 18.05 12.68
N VAL A 476 2.93 17.42 12.59
CA VAL A 476 2.33 16.97 11.33
C VAL A 476 0.86 17.39 11.29
N ALA A 477 0.45 18.01 10.20
CA ALA A 477 -0.94 18.37 9.94
C ALA A 477 -1.33 17.98 8.52
N GLY A 478 -2.62 17.78 8.25
CA GLY A 478 -3.06 17.44 6.91
C GLY A 478 -4.55 17.20 6.78
N THR A 479 -4.97 16.90 5.56
CA THR A 479 -6.34 16.52 5.21
C THR A 479 -6.39 15.09 4.70
N LEU A 480 -7.49 14.40 5.04
CA LEU A 480 -7.81 13.04 4.61
C LEU A 480 -9.12 13.10 3.84
N GLU A 481 -9.12 12.58 2.62
CA GLU A 481 -10.31 12.48 1.77
C GLU A 481 -10.88 11.07 1.90
N HIS A 482 -12.04 10.92 2.55
CA HIS A 482 -12.73 9.64 2.68
C HIS A 482 -13.40 9.23 1.37
N ALA A 483 -13.60 7.92 1.15
CA ALA A 483 -14.21 7.38 -0.06
C ALA A 483 -15.60 7.96 -0.34
N ASP A 484 -16.37 8.26 0.71
CA ASP A 484 -17.70 8.86 0.63
C ASP A 484 -17.68 10.40 0.50
N GLY A 485 -16.50 11.01 0.34
CA GLY A 485 -16.31 12.45 0.10
C GLY A 485 -16.17 13.31 1.36
N VAL A 486 -16.27 12.72 2.56
CA VAL A 486 -16.01 13.42 3.83
C VAL A 486 -14.53 13.83 3.88
N VAL A 487 -14.24 15.04 4.38
CA VAL A 487 -12.86 15.49 4.60
C VAL A 487 -12.57 15.58 6.10
N SER A 488 -11.53 14.87 6.53
CA SER A 488 -11.01 14.96 7.89
C SER A 488 -9.77 15.84 7.93
N THR A 489 -9.65 16.74 8.90
CA THR A 489 -8.41 17.48 9.18
C THR A 489 -7.71 16.87 10.39
N VAL A 490 -6.43 16.57 10.27
CA VAL A 490 -5.63 15.97 11.35
C VAL A 490 -4.50 16.89 11.77
N THR A 491 -4.19 16.94 13.07
CA THR A 491 -3.01 17.61 13.63
C THR A 491 -2.44 16.78 14.77
N MET A 492 -1.17 16.37 14.63
CA MET A 492 -0.42 15.55 15.58
C MET A 492 0.89 16.27 15.94
N SER A 493 1.09 16.61 17.21
CA SER A 493 2.22 17.47 17.61
C SER A 493 2.84 17.09 18.95
N PHE A 494 4.18 16.99 18.98
CA PHE A 494 5.01 17.00 20.18
C PHE A 494 5.55 18.41 20.53
N ASP A 495 5.07 19.46 19.85
CA ASP A 495 5.61 20.82 19.97
C ASP A 495 4.74 21.81 20.73
N GLY A 496 3.58 21.39 21.24
CA GLY A 496 2.66 22.25 21.98
C GLY A 496 2.49 21.85 23.45
N ALA A 497 2.29 22.81 24.35
CA ALA A 497 2.19 22.50 25.78
C ALA A 497 0.95 21.67 26.14
N ARG A 498 -0.24 22.10 25.67
CA ARG A 498 -1.54 21.42 25.79
C ARG A 498 -2.51 22.00 24.76
N THR A 499 -3.56 21.26 24.42
CA THR A 499 -4.68 21.73 23.57
C THR A 499 -6.00 21.72 24.34
N ARG A 500 -6.93 22.61 23.95
CA ARG A 500 -8.35 22.55 24.34
C ARG A 500 -9.23 21.94 23.25
N ALA A 501 -8.66 21.64 22.07
CA ALA A 501 -9.39 20.95 21.02
C ALA A 501 -9.90 19.60 21.54
N ARG A 502 -11.11 19.23 21.13
CA ARG A 502 -11.60 17.87 21.33
C ARG A 502 -10.70 16.90 20.53
N PRO A 503 -10.49 15.67 21.02
CA PRO A 503 -9.69 14.68 20.31
C PRO A 503 -10.20 14.47 18.89
N ILE A 504 -11.47 14.12 18.74
CA ILE A 504 -12.14 14.02 17.44
C ILE A 504 -13.49 14.73 17.51
N GLU A 505 -13.80 15.53 16.50
CA GLU A 505 -15.16 16.02 16.23
C GLU A 505 -15.60 15.56 14.85
N VAL A 506 -16.85 15.10 14.74
CA VAL A 506 -17.49 14.76 13.47
C VAL A 506 -18.68 15.68 13.28
N HIS A 507 -18.69 16.42 12.16
CA HIS A 507 -19.76 17.35 11.82
C HIS A 507 -20.59 16.77 10.68
N GLY A 508 -21.91 16.93 10.78
CA GLY A 508 -22.85 16.57 9.72
C GLY A 508 -23.91 17.65 9.51
N GLU A 509 -24.80 17.40 8.56
CA GLU A 509 -25.84 18.35 8.13
C GLU A 509 -26.79 18.80 9.27
N GLU A 510 -27.02 17.91 10.23
CA GLU A 510 -28.03 18.08 11.29
C GLU A 510 -27.43 18.20 12.70
N GLY A 511 -26.12 18.00 12.86
CA GLY A 511 -25.49 18.02 14.18
C GLY A 511 -23.97 17.83 14.18
N SER A 512 -23.41 17.66 15.37
CA SER A 512 -21.99 17.38 15.57
C SER A 512 -21.80 16.39 16.73
N LEU A 513 -20.77 15.57 16.64
CA LEU A 513 -20.34 14.65 17.70
C LEU A 513 -18.95 15.03 18.17
N ALA A 514 -18.75 15.10 19.49
CA ALA A 514 -17.43 15.09 20.09
C ALA A 514 -17.14 13.67 20.60
N VAL A 515 -16.03 13.11 20.15
CA VAL A 515 -15.60 11.76 20.50
C VAL A 515 -14.50 11.86 21.57
N PRO A 516 -14.52 11.00 22.60
CA PRO A 516 -13.50 11.02 23.65
C PRO A 516 -12.12 10.64 23.10
N ASP A 517 -11.10 10.72 23.96
CA ASP A 517 -9.73 10.38 23.59
C ASP A 517 -9.65 8.94 23.05
N PRO A 518 -9.30 8.72 21.77
CA PRO A 518 -9.27 7.38 21.18
C PRO A 518 -8.14 6.50 21.72
N ASN A 519 -7.22 7.06 22.52
CA ASN A 519 -6.23 6.28 23.28
C ASN A 519 -6.83 5.59 24.52
N THR A 520 -8.08 5.93 24.89
CA THR A 520 -8.83 5.24 25.95
C THR A 520 -9.99 4.44 25.34
N PHE A 521 -10.44 3.39 26.05
CA PHE A 521 -11.57 2.57 25.60
C PHE A 521 -12.93 3.24 25.82
N ALA A 522 -13.03 4.07 26.85
CA ALA A 522 -14.27 4.72 27.26
C ALA A 522 -14.07 6.23 27.37
N GLY A 523 -15.19 6.94 27.54
CA GLY A 523 -15.26 8.38 27.71
C GLY A 523 -16.61 8.91 27.22
N ASP A 524 -16.92 10.14 27.58
CA ASP A 524 -18.19 10.76 27.18
C ASP A 524 -18.19 11.07 25.68
N VAL A 525 -19.19 10.55 24.98
CA VAL A 525 -19.53 10.97 23.62
C VAL A 525 -20.58 12.06 23.74
N GLU A 526 -20.29 13.26 23.23
CA GLU A 526 -21.23 14.37 23.28
C GLU A 526 -21.86 14.56 21.91
N LEU A 527 -23.19 14.73 21.86
CA LEU A 527 -23.94 15.08 20.65
C LEU A 527 -24.49 16.49 20.77
N PHE A 528 -24.27 17.28 19.73
CA PHE A 528 -24.99 18.51 19.48
C PHE A 528 -25.97 18.28 18.33
N ALA A 529 -27.26 18.20 18.62
CA ALA A 529 -28.29 18.22 17.58
C ALA A 529 -28.69 19.68 17.30
N ARG A 530 -28.79 20.08 16.03
CA ARG A 530 -29.23 21.45 15.68
C ARG A 530 -30.62 21.78 16.24
N SER A 531 -31.46 20.77 16.46
CA SER A 531 -32.79 20.92 17.06
C SER A 531 -32.77 21.16 18.58
N SER A 532 -31.76 20.66 19.30
CA SER A 532 -31.65 20.87 20.76
C SER A 532 -30.97 22.20 21.09
N GLY A 533 -29.95 22.59 20.31
CA GLY A 533 -29.16 23.80 20.56
C GLY A 533 -28.17 23.69 21.74
N GLU A 534 -28.01 22.49 22.31
CA GLU A 534 -27.10 22.19 23.42
C GLU A 534 -26.42 20.84 23.22
N TRP A 535 -25.26 20.66 23.87
CA TRP A 535 -24.53 19.39 23.91
C TRP A 535 -25.14 18.45 24.94
N GLU A 536 -25.40 17.20 24.56
CA GLU A 536 -25.83 16.13 25.46
C GLU A 536 -24.82 14.99 25.47
N VAL A 537 -24.58 14.37 26.63
CA VAL A 537 -23.77 13.15 26.71
C VAL A 537 -24.63 11.96 26.31
N LEU A 538 -24.19 11.21 25.31
CA LEU A 538 -24.84 9.98 24.88
C LEU A 538 -24.49 8.83 25.83
N PRO A 539 -25.48 8.04 26.29
CA PRO A 539 -25.18 6.83 27.04
C PRO A 539 -24.45 5.81 26.14
N PRO A 540 -23.55 4.98 26.70
CA PRO A 540 -22.93 3.89 25.95
C PRO A 540 -23.96 3.00 25.26
N SER A 541 -23.85 2.86 23.95
CA SER A 541 -24.82 2.11 23.13
C SER A 541 -24.18 1.04 22.24
N ALA A 542 -22.85 1.03 22.16
CA ALA A 542 -22.08 0.09 21.37
C ALA A 542 -20.67 -0.06 21.96
N GLY A 543 -19.97 -1.17 21.66
CA GLY A 543 -18.62 -1.45 22.11
C GLY A 543 -18.53 -2.30 23.37
N PHE A 544 -17.31 -2.72 23.70
CA PHE A 544 -17.03 -3.50 24.91
C PHE A 544 -17.02 -2.59 26.16
N VAL A 545 -17.89 -2.89 27.12
CA VAL A 545 -17.95 -2.19 28.42
C VAL A 545 -16.76 -2.63 29.29
N ASP A 546 -16.12 -1.68 29.97
CA ASP A 546 -14.93 -1.88 30.81
C ASP A 546 -13.77 -2.62 30.12
N ALA A 547 -13.63 -2.37 28.82
CA ALA A 547 -12.64 -3.00 27.97
C ALA A 547 -11.19 -2.64 28.35
N GLY A 548 -10.27 -3.53 27.99
CA GLY A 548 -8.84 -3.34 28.17
C GLY A 548 -8.07 -3.88 26.97
N ARG A 549 -6.77 -3.56 26.91
CA ARG A 549 -5.89 -4.06 25.85
C ARG A 549 -5.88 -5.59 25.81
N GLY A 550 -5.96 -6.14 24.61
CA GLY A 550 -6.14 -7.57 24.38
C GLY A 550 -7.57 -7.94 24.03
N VAL A 551 -8.56 -7.05 24.17
CA VAL A 551 -9.94 -7.35 23.76
C VAL A 551 -10.04 -7.58 22.24
N GLY A 552 -9.22 -6.91 21.43
CA GLY A 552 -9.16 -7.17 19.99
C GLY A 552 -8.57 -8.55 19.68
N LEU A 553 -7.63 -9.04 20.49
CA LEU A 553 -7.13 -10.42 20.38
C LEU A 553 -8.23 -11.42 20.77
N LEU A 554 -8.95 -11.17 21.86
CA LEU A 554 -10.09 -12.00 22.27
C LEU A 554 -11.15 -12.06 21.16
N GLU A 555 -11.46 -10.94 20.53
CA GLU A 555 -12.38 -10.91 19.38
C GLU A 555 -11.83 -11.74 18.23
N MET A 556 -10.56 -11.50 17.85
CA MET A 556 -9.90 -12.22 16.77
C MET A 556 -10.00 -13.73 16.97
N VAL A 557 -9.72 -14.26 18.16
CA VAL A 557 -9.74 -15.71 18.41
C VAL A 557 -11.12 -16.26 18.78
N GLY A 558 -12.17 -15.44 18.77
CA GLY A 558 -13.54 -15.86 19.12
C GLY A 558 -13.77 -16.06 20.63
N ALA A 559 -12.88 -15.53 21.47
CA ALA A 559 -12.96 -15.59 22.93
C ALA A 559 -13.67 -14.39 23.57
N ALA A 560 -14.16 -13.41 22.80
CA ALA A 560 -14.80 -12.19 23.32
C ALA A 560 -16.32 -12.30 23.58
N GLY A 561 -16.90 -13.51 23.55
CA GLY A 561 -18.33 -13.70 23.82
C GLY A 561 -19.26 -13.19 22.70
N LEU A 562 -18.75 -13.07 21.48
CA LEU A 562 -19.50 -12.64 20.28
C LEU A 562 -19.95 -13.82 19.39
N GLY A 563 -19.75 -15.06 19.85
CA GLY A 563 -19.91 -16.26 19.05
C GLY A 563 -18.61 -16.64 18.35
N ALA A 564 -18.71 -17.13 17.11
CA ALA A 564 -17.56 -17.55 16.33
C ALA A 564 -16.60 -16.39 16.05
N ALA A 565 -15.31 -16.71 15.92
CA ALA A 565 -14.29 -15.75 15.48
C ALA A 565 -14.72 -15.10 14.14
N PRO A 566 -14.60 -13.77 13.99
CA PRO A 566 -14.93 -13.11 12.75
C PRO A 566 -13.93 -13.49 11.65
N GLU A 567 -14.39 -13.53 10.40
CA GLU A 567 -13.50 -13.75 9.25
C GLU A 567 -12.39 -12.70 9.23
N GLU A 568 -12.75 -11.42 9.36
CA GLU A 568 -11.81 -10.32 9.57
C GLU A 568 -12.00 -9.66 10.95
N PRO A 569 -10.94 -9.55 11.77
CA PRO A 569 -10.99 -8.80 13.03
C PRO A 569 -11.27 -7.32 12.80
N ARG A 570 -12.00 -6.66 13.72
CA ARG A 570 -12.27 -5.22 13.60
C ARG A 570 -11.00 -4.39 13.81
N ALA A 571 -10.11 -4.85 14.67
CA ALA A 571 -8.72 -4.38 14.79
C ALA A 571 -7.79 -5.26 13.92
N GLY A 572 -8.10 -5.35 12.62
CA GLY A 572 -7.47 -6.28 11.68
C GLY A 572 -6.34 -5.67 10.84
N GLY A 573 -5.56 -6.55 10.20
CA GLY A 573 -4.41 -6.18 9.39
C GLY A 573 -4.74 -5.29 8.18
N ALA A 574 -5.93 -5.40 7.59
CA ALA A 574 -6.36 -4.56 6.46
C ALA A 574 -6.50 -3.08 6.88
N VAL A 575 -7.14 -2.83 8.02
CA VAL A 575 -7.26 -1.48 8.60
C VAL A 575 -5.90 -0.96 9.03
N ALA A 576 -5.09 -1.80 9.67
CA ALA A 576 -3.77 -1.40 10.14
C ALA A 576 -2.81 -1.06 8.99
N LEU A 577 -2.85 -1.82 7.89
CA LEU A 577 -2.11 -1.50 6.66
C LEU A 577 -2.56 -0.16 6.08
N HIS A 578 -3.87 0.06 6.02
CA HIS A 578 -4.43 1.32 5.53
C HIS A 578 -4.00 2.52 6.38
N VAL A 579 -4.03 2.38 7.71
CA VAL A 579 -3.58 3.40 8.65
C VAL A 579 -2.07 3.65 8.52
N THR A 580 -1.25 2.63 8.29
CA THR A 580 0.17 2.82 7.97
C THR A 580 0.36 3.59 6.65
N GLU A 581 -0.42 3.29 5.61
CA GLU A 581 -0.38 4.06 4.35
C GLU A 581 -0.80 5.51 4.57
N LEU A 582 -1.80 5.76 5.43
CA LEU A 582 -2.25 7.10 5.76
C LEU A 582 -1.14 7.94 6.40
N MET A 583 -0.50 7.39 7.43
CA MET A 583 0.55 8.09 8.16
C MET A 583 1.76 8.37 7.25
N THR A 584 2.22 7.35 6.53
CA THR A 584 3.36 7.49 5.61
C THR A 584 3.02 8.36 4.40
N GLY A 585 1.78 8.29 3.90
CA GLY A 585 1.26 9.11 2.81
C GLY A 585 1.17 10.60 3.18
N LEU A 586 0.81 10.94 4.42
CA LEU A 586 0.83 12.32 4.91
C LEU A 586 2.25 12.89 4.93
N LEU A 587 3.21 12.11 5.42
CA LEU A 587 4.63 12.51 5.42
C LEU A 587 5.16 12.65 3.98
N ARG A 588 4.88 11.67 3.12
CA ARG A 588 5.25 11.71 1.70
C ARG A 588 4.64 12.91 0.98
N SER A 589 3.39 13.24 1.28
CA SER A 589 2.71 14.42 0.73
C SER A 589 3.41 15.72 1.13
N ALA A 590 3.84 15.82 2.39
CA ALA A 590 4.59 16.97 2.89
C ALA A 590 5.95 17.12 2.19
N ASP A 591 6.67 16.01 1.99
CA ASP A 591 7.97 15.99 1.36
C ASP A 591 7.89 16.30 -0.15
N GLU A 592 6.90 15.73 -0.84
CA GLU A 592 6.74 15.88 -2.28
C GLU A 592 5.93 17.13 -2.69
N GLY A 593 5.28 17.79 -1.73
CA GLY A 593 4.48 19.00 -1.97
C GLY A 593 3.23 18.77 -2.84
N ARG A 594 2.66 17.56 -2.80
CA ARG A 594 1.49 17.17 -3.62
C ARG A 594 0.53 16.25 -2.90
N ARG A 595 -0.70 16.16 -3.40
CA ARG A 595 -1.72 15.19 -2.98
C ARG A 595 -1.26 13.77 -3.29
N ILE A 596 -1.42 12.87 -2.32
CA ILE A 596 -1.10 11.46 -2.45
C ILE A 596 -2.39 10.64 -2.50
N THR A 597 -2.63 9.94 -3.61
CA THR A 597 -3.69 8.93 -3.71
C THR A 597 -3.22 7.64 -3.05
N LEU A 598 -4.07 7.06 -2.21
CA LEU A 598 -3.78 5.82 -1.50
C LEU A 598 -4.10 4.61 -2.38
N THR A 599 -3.40 3.52 -2.12
CA THR A 599 -3.51 2.24 -2.83
C THR A 599 -4.39 1.24 -2.07
N THR A 600 -4.60 1.47 -0.77
CA THR A 600 -5.47 0.68 0.09
C THR A 600 -6.80 1.36 0.35
N ALA A 601 -7.86 0.57 0.45
CA ALA A 601 -9.20 1.01 0.82
C ALA A 601 -9.95 -0.17 1.44
N PRO A 602 -9.71 -0.48 2.73
CA PRO A 602 -10.40 -1.59 3.39
C PRO A 602 -11.89 -1.29 3.50
N ASP A 603 -12.71 -2.35 3.54
CA ASP A 603 -14.10 -2.20 3.95
C ASP A 603 -14.15 -1.62 5.36
N ARG A 604 -15.14 -0.75 5.61
CA ARG A 604 -15.35 -0.19 6.94
C ARG A 604 -15.69 -1.35 7.90
N PRO A 605 -14.95 -1.54 9.01
CA PRO A 605 -15.16 -2.69 9.91
C PRO A 605 -16.61 -2.81 10.39
N ALA A 606 -17.09 -4.04 10.60
CA ALA A 606 -18.46 -4.29 11.03
C ALA A 606 -18.82 -3.55 12.34
N PRO A 607 -20.06 -3.07 12.51
CA PRO A 607 -20.51 -2.47 13.77
C PRO A 607 -20.40 -3.45 14.93
N LEU A 608 -20.05 -2.96 16.11
CA LEU A 608 -19.94 -3.75 17.33
C LEU A 608 -21.12 -3.43 18.25
N PRO A 609 -21.97 -4.40 18.63
CA PRO A 609 -23.04 -4.14 19.60
C PRO A 609 -22.45 -3.77 20.98
N LEU A 610 -23.29 -3.30 21.89
CA LEU A 610 -22.87 -3.11 23.29
C LEU A 610 -22.65 -4.48 23.92
N VAL A 611 -21.42 -4.75 24.37
CA VAL A 611 -21.04 -6.03 24.98
C VAL A 611 -20.72 -5.80 26.47
N PRO A 612 -21.55 -6.33 27.40
CA PRO A 612 -21.30 -6.20 28.83
C PRO A 612 -19.98 -6.85 29.25
N SER A 613 -19.32 -6.30 30.28
CA SER A 613 -18.08 -6.83 30.83
C SER A 613 -18.20 -8.28 31.31
N THR A 614 -19.37 -8.67 31.83
CA THR A 614 -19.67 -10.05 32.21
C THR A 614 -19.68 -11.02 31.04
N THR A 615 -20.00 -10.55 29.82
CA THR A 615 -20.08 -11.39 28.62
C THR A 615 -18.69 -11.66 28.09
N TRP A 616 -17.95 -10.61 27.74
CA TRP A 616 -16.65 -10.77 27.07
C TRP A 616 -15.54 -11.26 27.99
N ARG A 617 -15.68 -11.14 29.32
CA ARG A 617 -14.74 -11.73 30.30
C ARG A 617 -15.06 -13.20 30.63
N SER A 618 -16.15 -13.76 30.08
CA SER A 618 -16.58 -15.14 30.35
C SER A 618 -16.39 -16.02 29.11
N SER A 619 -16.10 -17.31 29.30
CA SER A 619 -15.91 -18.27 28.20
C SER A 619 -17.22 -18.80 27.60
N ARG A 620 -18.39 -18.27 27.98
CA ARG A 620 -19.68 -18.83 27.55
C ARG A 620 -20.31 -17.98 26.45
N ALA A 621 -20.07 -18.37 25.21
CA ALA A 621 -21.08 -18.28 24.16
C ALA A 621 -21.65 -19.69 23.94
#